data_AF-A0BEX6-F1
#
_entry.id   AF-A0BEX6-F1
#
_cell.length_a   1.000
_cell.length_b   1.000
_cell.length_c   1.000
_cell.angle_alpha   90.00
_cell.angle_beta   90.00
_cell.angle_gamma   90.00
#
_symmetry.space_group_name_H-M   'P 1'
#
loop_
_entity.id
_entity.type
_entity.pdbx_description
1 polymer ?
#
loop_
_entity_poly.entity_id
_entity_poly.type
_entity_poly.pdbx_seq_one_letter_code
_entity_poly.pdbx_strand_id
1 'polypeptide(L)'
;MTEFIGCPPENEHSQLNIIEFNVQYKILFDKFSLLDYQIFIIKYQMSETKVPTFLMKLKSMLNDEANGHIISWDEKGSKLIIHQIKLFKEIVLPQYFKQPNYSSFQKQMNNYGFKNFRISAKSTEFYNENWTSDYQQIDKIKRRKTEFVLDTDSSFLSQLKILQSSQNQLMENLQHIDYKQRILSQIIYELHLKSQKYLELFQQLLELQL
;
A
#
# COMPACT_ATOMS: atom_id res chain seq x y z
N MET A 1 6.46 26.39 53.35
CA MET A 1 6.66 25.17 52.54
C MET A 1 5.34 24.44 52.45
N THR A 2 4.64 24.59 51.33
CA THR A 2 3.97 23.53 50.53
C THR A 2 3.13 24.22 49.46
N GLU A 3 3.55 24.02 48.21
CA GLU A 3 3.01 24.58 46.97
C GLU A 3 1.76 23.83 46.47
N PHE A 4 0.98 24.54 45.62
CA PHE A 4 0.06 24.17 44.53
C PHE A 4 -0.28 22.68 44.28
N ILE A 5 -1.52 22.32 43.87
CA ILE A 5 -2.06 22.36 42.49
C ILE A 5 -3.57 22.00 42.65
N GLY A 6 -4.58 22.73 42.16
CA GLY A 6 -4.87 23.04 40.76
C GLY A 6 -5.75 21.95 40.12
N CYS A 7 -7.08 22.00 40.33
CA CYS A 7 -8.03 21.09 39.68
C CYS A 7 -8.21 21.51 38.20
N PRO A 8 -8.04 20.63 37.19
CA PRO A 8 -8.31 20.97 35.80
C PRO A 8 -9.79 20.68 35.41
N PRO A 9 -10.32 21.39 34.39
CA PRO A 9 -11.75 21.39 34.07
C PRO A 9 -12.17 20.12 33.31
N GLU A 10 -13.36 19.61 33.63
CA GLU A 10 -14.03 18.55 32.88
C GLU A 10 -14.50 19.09 31.52
N ASN A 11 -13.86 18.63 30.44
CA ASN A 11 -14.22 19.02 29.07
C ASN A 11 -15.48 18.27 28.59
N GLU A 12 -16.57 19.01 28.41
CA GLU A 12 -17.86 18.61 27.81
C GLU A 12 -17.74 18.02 26.37
N HIS A 13 -16.58 18.17 25.72
CA HIS A 13 -16.27 17.56 24.41
C HIS A 13 -16.24 16.02 24.41
N SER A 14 -16.30 15.38 25.59
CA SER A 14 -16.25 13.91 25.72
C SER A 14 -17.60 13.25 25.40
N GLN A 15 -18.73 13.94 25.60
CA GLN A 15 -20.07 13.33 25.44
C GLN A 15 -20.49 13.20 23.96
N LEU A 16 -20.08 14.13 23.10
CA LEU A 16 -20.39 14.07 21.65
C LEU A 16 -19.73 12.87 20.97
N ASN A 17 -18.54 12.47 21.41
CA ASN A 17 -17.84 11.28 20.90
C ASN A 17 -18.54 9.97 21.29
N ILE A 18 -19.26 9.93 22.42
CA ILE A 18 -19.95 8.72 22.89
C ILE A 18 -21.20 8.46 22.06
N ILE A 19 -21.91 9.52 21.65
CA ILE A 19 -23.12 9.38 20.83
C ILE A 19 -22.75 8.92 19.41
N GLU A 20 -21.73 9.52 18.77
CA GLU A 20 -21.24 9.04 17.46
C GLU A 20 -20.67 7.61 17.52
N PHE A 21 -20.00 7.26 18.63
CA PHE A 21 -19.51 5.91 18.89
C PHE A 21 -20.66 4.91 19.07
N ASN A 22 -21.72 5.25 19.80
CA ASN A 22 -22.86 4.35 19.97
C ASN A 22 -23.64 4.14 18.66
N VAL A 23 -23.65 5.11 17.75
CA VAL A 23 -24.27 4.97 16.41
C VAL A 23 -23.43 4.08 15.49
N GLN A 24 -22.10 4.24 15.48
CA GLN A 24 -21.22 3.49 14.57
C GLN A 24 -21.09 2.00 14.94
N TYR A 25 -21.28 1.64 16.22
CA TYR A 25 -21.07 0.28 16.73
C TYR A 25 -22.37 -0.44 17.08
N LYS A 26 -23.54 0.14 16.78
CA LYS A 26 -24.86 -0.48 16.99
C LYS A 26 -25.03 -1.83 16.28
N ILE A 27 -24.32 -2.05 15.18
CA ILE A 27 -24.35 -3.30 14.41
C ILE A 27 -23.63 -4.46 15.14
N LEU A 28 -22.72 -4.16 16.09
CA LEU A 28 -22.05 -5.17 16.92
C LEU A 28 -22.92 -5.67 18.09
N PHE A 29 -24.04 -4.99 18.35
CA PHE A 29 -24.89 -5.21 19.52
C PHE A 29 -25.68 -6.53 19.45
N ASP A 30 -25.99 -7.02 18.24
CA ASP A 30 -26.82 -8.21 18.06
C ASP A 30 -26.01 -9.54 18.12
N LYS A 31 -24.68 -9.49 18.13
CA LYS A 31 -23.80 -10.68 18.07
C LYS A 31 -23.05 -11.02 19.37
N PHE A 32 -23.08 -10.16 20.39
CA PHE A 32 -22.36 -10.36 21.66
C PHE A 32 -23.29 -10.11 22.85
N SER A 33 -23.05 -10.79 23.98
CA SER A 33 -23.80 -10.48 25.19
C SER A 33 -23.47 -9.04 25.63
N LEU A 34 -24.47 -8.35 26.19
CA LEU A 34 -24.31 -7.01 26.78
C LEU A 34 -23.12 -6.93 27.75
N LEU A 35 -22.84 -8.05 28.44
CA LEU A 35 -21.76 -8.17 29.38
C LEU A 35 -20.39 -8.25 28.69
N ASP A 36 -20.29 -8.96 27.57
CA ASP A 36 -19.04 -9.05 26.79
C ASP A 36 -18.69 -7.70 26.15
N TYR A 37 -19.70 -6.97 25.66
CA TYR A 37 -19.51 -5.61 25.15
C TYR A 37 -19.09 -4.64 26.27
N GLN A 38 -19.74 -4.70 27.44
CA GLN A 38 -19.37 -3.89 28.59
C GLN A 38 -17.96 -4.22 29.10
N ILE A 39 -17.60 -5.50 29.20
CA ILE A 39 -16.25 -5.95 29.57
C ILE A 39 -15.22 -5.50 28.54
N PHE A 40 -15.55 -5.56 27.25
CA PHE A 40 -14.69 -5.10 26.17
C PHE A 40 -14.46 -3.59 26.22
N ILE A 41 -15.52 -2.79 26.40
CA ILE A 41 -15.43 -1.33 26.53
C ILE A 41 -14.65 -0.95 27.80
N ILE A 42 -14.91 -1.58 28.94
CA ILE A 42 -14.21 -1.31 30.21
C ILE A 42 -12.73 -1.68 30.10
N LYS A 43 -12.37 -2.83 29.49
CA LYS A 43 -10.98 -3.22 29.24
C LYS A 43 -10.29 -2.27 28.23
N TYR A 44 -11.00 -1.81 27.21
CA TYR A 44 -10.48 -0.86 26.24
C TYR A 44 -10.24 0.52 26.84
N GLN A 45 -11.13 0.99 27.73
CA GLN A 45 -11.03 2.28 28.41
C GLN A 45 -9.95 2.32 29.50
N MET A 46 -9.58 1.17 30.09
CA MET A 46 -8.61 1.07 31.18
C MET A 46 -7.14 0.90 30.73
N SER A 47 -6.85 0.77 29.43
CA SER A 47 -5.47 0.67 28.93
C SER A 47 -4.94 2.02 28.44
N GLU A 48 -3.87 2.53 29.04
CA GLU A 48 -3.19 3.79 28.66
C GLU A 48 -2.59 3.77 27.23
N THR A 49 -2.74 2.68 26.48
CA THR A 49 -2.44 2.65 25.04
C THR A 49 -3.65 2.19 24.25
N LYS A 50 -4.45 3.12 23.73
CA LYS A 50 -5.59 2.83 22.84
C LYS A 50 -5.13 1.96 21.67
N VAL A 51 -5.53 0.69 21.66
CA VAL A 51 -5.25 -0.22 20.55
C VAL A 51 -5.80 0.40 19.27
N PRO A 52 -5.00 0.49 18.19
CA PRO A 52 -5.42 1.13 16.95
C PRO A 52 -6.69 0.50 16.36
N THR A 53 -7.61 1.35 15.91
CA THR A 53 -8.92 0.92 15.37
C THR A 53 -8.81 -0.05 14.19
N PHE A 54 -7.74 0.05 13.40
CA PHE A 54 -7.46 -0.89 12.31
C PHE A 54 -7.26 -2.32 12.81
N LEU A 55 -6.49 -2.53 13.88
CA LEU A 55 -6.22 -3.86 14.43
C LEU A 55 -7.50 -4.45 15.05
N MET A 56 -8.30 -3.63 15.71
CA MET A 56 -9.60 -4.06 16.26
C MET A 56 -10.55 -4.50 15.13
N LYS A 57 -10.59 -3.76 14.01
CA LYS A 57 -11.38 -4.13 12.84
C LYS A 57 -10.90 -5.41 12.18
N LEU A 58 -9.59 -5.61 12.06
CA LEU A 58 -9.01 -6.87 11.57
C LEU A 58 -9.45 -8.05 12.42
N LYS A 59 -9.38 -7.92 13.76
CA LYS A 59 -9.85 -8.95 14.70
C LYS A 59 -11.33 -9.27 14.51
N SER A 60 -12.17 -8.23 14.48
CA SER A 60 -13.61 -8.40 14.26
C SER A 60 -13.90 -9.08 12.92
N MET A 61 -13.19 -8.72 11.86
CA MET A 61 -13.34 -9.29 10.52
C MET A 61 -13.00 -10.78 10.47
N LEU A 62 -11.95 -11.19 11.20
CA LEU A 62 -11.49 -12.56 11.29
C LEU A 62 -12.33 -13.46 12.19
N ASN A 63 -12.97 -12.87 13.19
CA ASN A 63 -13.84 -13.59 14.14
C ASN A 63 -15.29 -13.68 13.66
N ASP A 64 -15.63 -13.07 12.52
CA ASP A 64 -16.96 -13.20 11.90
C ASP A 64 -17.02 -14.47 11.03
N GLU A 65 -17.74 -15.49 11.50
CA GLU A 65 -17.83 -16.80 10.85
C GLU A 65 -18.32 -16.70 9.39
N ALA A 66 -19.15 -15.70 9.07
CA ALA A 66 -19.62 -15.46 7.72
C ALA A 66 -18.47 -15.21 6.71
N ASN A 67 -17.34 -14.69 7.20
CA ASN A 67 -16.17 -14.39 6.38
C ASN A 67 -15.19 -15.55 6.24
N GLY A 68 -15.34 -16.64 7.02
CA GLY A 68 -14.31 -17.69 7.16
C GLY A 68 -13.84 -18.33 5.84
N HIS A 69 -14.73 -18.42 4.85
CA HIS A 69 -14.41 -18.94 3.51
C HIS A 69 -13.63 -17.97 2.61
N ILE A 70 -13.50 -16.70 3.01
CA ILE A 70 -12.79 -15.62 2.29
C ILE A 70 -11.54 -15.20 3.05
N ILE A 71 -11.65 -15.02 4.37
CA ILE A 71 -10.59 -14.63 5.28
C ILE A 71 -10.74 -15.38 6.61
N SER A 72 -9.66 -15.97 7.11
CA SER A 72 -9.67 -16.72 8.37
C SER A 72 -8.33 -16.64 9.09
N TRP A 73 -8.33 -17.07 10.34
CA TRP A 73 -7.11 -17.46 11.02
C TRP A 73 -6.52 -18.73 10.39
N ASP A 74 -5.22 -18.95 10.56
CA ASP A 74 -4.64 -20.29 10.43
C ASP A 74 -5.04 -21.18 11.62
N GLU A 75 -4.76 -22.47 11.53
CA GLU A 75 -5.11 -23.45 12.57
C GLU A 75 -4.55 -23.09 13.95
N LYS A 76 -3.41 -22.40 14.00
CA LYS A 76 -2.74 -21.98 15.23
C LYS A 76 -3.21 -20.62 15.75
N GLY A 77 -4.05 -19.89 15.01
CA GLY A 77 -4.48 -18.55 15.37
C GLY A 77 -3.35 -17.51 15.36
N SER A 78 -2.25 -17.76 14.64
CA SER A 78 -1.06 -16.89 14.58
C SER A 78 -0.91 -16.12 13.27
N LYS A 79 -1.69 -16.50 12.25
CA LYS A 79 -1.66 -15.89 10.93
C LYS A 79 -3.06 -15.53 10.47
N LEU A 80 -3.13 -14.48 9.66
CA LEU A 80 -4.32 -14.10 8.89
C LEU A 80 -4.14 -14.64 7.48
N ILE A 81 -5.12 -15.40 6.98
CA ILE A 81 -5.12 -15.94 5.62
C ILE A 81 -6.29 -15.34 4.85
N ILE A 82 -5.99 -14.69 3.72
CA ILE A 82 -6.99 -14.33 2.71
C ILE A 82 -6.99 -15.44 1.67
N HIS A 83 -8.07 -16.23 1.62
CA HIS A 83 -8.25 -17.34 0.69
C HIS A 83 -8.61 -16.87 -0.72
N GLN A 84 -9.43 -15.81 -0.79
CA GLN A 84 -10.03 -15.33 -2.04
C GLN A 84 -9.92 -13.81 -2.14
N ILE A 85 -8.78 -13.31 -2.64
CA ILE A 85 -8.47 -11.87 -2.74
C ILE A 85 -9.56 -11.09 -3.47
N LYS A 86 -10.18 -11.65 -4.52
CA LYS A 86 -11.26 -10.98 -5.26
C LYS A 86 -12.49 -10.75 -4.37
N LEU A 87 -13.01 -11.82 -3.75
CA LEU A 87 -14.17 -11.73 -2.87
C LEU A 87 -13.88 -10.89 -1.63
N PHE A 88 -12.64 -10.97 -1.10
CA PHE A 88 -12.22 -10.11 0.00
C PHE A 88 -12.37 -8.63 -0.32
N LYS A 89 -12.00 -8.22 -1.54
CA LYS A 89 -12.12 -6.83 -1.99
C LYS A 89 -13.56 -6.37 -2.17
N GLU A 90 -14.38 -7.22 -2.78
CA GLU A 90 -15.73 -6.87 -3.21
C GLU A 90 -16.76 -7.01 -2.08
N ILE A 91 -16.57 -7.97 -1.18
CA ILE A 91 -17.57 -8.35 -0.18
C ILE A 91 -17.12 -7.95 1.22
N VAL A 92 -15.90 -8.30 1.62
CA VAL A 92 -15.47 -8.17 3.03
C VAL A 92 -14.97 -6.75 3.32
N LEU A 93 -14.02 -6.22 2.55
CA LEU A 93 -13.45 -4.89 2.80
C LEU A 93 -14.49 -3.76 2.96
N PRO A 94 -15.54 -3.66 2.11
CA PRO A 94 -16.56 -2.60 2.23
C PRO A 94 -17.35 -2.63 3.53
N GLN A 95 -17.49 -3.80 4.16
CA GLN A 95 -18.24 -3.94 5.42
C GLN A 95 -17.49 -3.35 6.62
N TYR A 96 -16.15 -3.34 6.57
CA TYR A 96 -15.31 -2.96 7.72
C TYR A 96 -14.61 -1.60 7.53
N PHE A 97 -14.39 -1.15 6.29
CA PHE A 97 -13.62 0.06 5.99
C PHE A 97 -14.36 1.02 5.04
N LYS A 98 -14.38 2.32 5.39
CA LYS A 98 -14.99 3.39 4.58
C LYS A 98 -14.39 3.49 3.16
N GLN A 99 -13.10 3.17 3.03
CA GLN A 99 -12.39 3.13 1.76
C GLN A 99 -11.95 1.68 1.48
N PRO A 100 -12.72 0.88 0.72
CA PRO A 100 -12.46 -0.55 0.51
C PRO A 100 -11.36 -0.84 -0.52
N ASN A 101 -10.28 -0.06 -0.50
CA ASN A 101 -9.16 -0.27 -1.41
C ASN A 101 -8.17 -1.28 -0.80
N TYR A 102 -7.93 -2.38 -1.52
CA TYR A 102 -6.95 -3.38 -1.12
C TYR A 102 -5.54 -2.83 -0.93
N SER A 103 -5.12 -1.87 -1.74
CA SER A 103 -3.82 -1.20 -1.57
C SER A 103 -3.77 -0.45 -0.24
N SER A 104 -4.85 0.21 0.16
CA SER A 104 -4.94 0.86 1.48
C SER A 104 -4.90 -0.16 2.61
N PHE A 105 -5.57 -1.31 2.45
CA PHE A 105 -5.48 -2.41 3.40
C PHE A 105 -4.05 -2.94 3.53
N GLN A 106 -3.36 -3.22 2.41
CA GLN A 106 -1.97 -3.67 2.41
C GLN A 106 -1.04 -2.65 3.06
N LYS A 107 -1.23 -1.35 2.77
CA LYS A 107 -0.47 -0.28 3.43
C LYS A 107 -0.66 -0.28 4.94
N GLN A 108 -1.90 -0.46 5.42
CA GLN A 108 -2.16 -0.56 6.86
C GLN A 108 -1.49 -1.80 7.46
N MET A 109 -1.60 -2.97 6.82
CA MET A 109 -0.87 -4.19 7.25
C MET A 109 0.64 -3.90 7.38
N ASN A 110 1.25 -3.28 6.37
CA ASN A 110 2.67 -2.92 6.39
C ASN A 110 3.00 -1.90 7.50
N ASN A 111 2.16 -0.89 7.71
CA ASN A 111 2.34 0.11 8.77
C ASN A 111 2.33 -0.50 10.17
N TYR A 112 1.66 -1.64 10.37
CA TYR A 112 1.68 -2.41 11.62
C TYR A 112 2.68 -3.56 11.59
N GLY A 113 3.58 -3.58 10.61
CA GLY A 113 4.68 -4.53 10.51
C GLY A 113 4.30 -5.96 10.17
N PHE A 114 3.13 -6.17 9.58
CA PHE A 114 2.77 -7.48 9.04
C PHE A 114 3.62 -7.79 7.81
N LYS A 115 4.19 -8.99 7.78
CA LYS A 115 4.83 -9.57 6.60
C LYS A 115 3.80 -10.38 5.84
N ASN A 116 3.80 -10.30 4.51
CA ASN A 116 2.89 -11.08 3.68
C ASN A 116 3.64 -12.16 2.88
N PHE A 117 3.02 -13.33 2.73
CA PHE A 117 3.53 -14.40 1.88
C PHE A 117 2.44 -14.84 0.93
N ARG A 118 2.80 -14.94 -0.36
CA ARG A 118 1.86 -15.36 -1.40
C ARG A 118 1.75 -16.88 -1.38
N ILE A 119 0.55 -17.39 -1.09
CA ILE A 119 0.25 -18.84 -1.15
C ILE A 119 -0.11 -19.24 -2.58
N SER A 120 -0.93 -18.44 -3.26
CA SER A 120 -1.33 -18.69 -4.66
C SER A 120 -1.62 -17.39 -5.40
N ALA A 121 -2.15 -17.46 -6.63
CA ALA A 121 -2.65 -16.29 -7.34
C ALA A 121 -3.88 -15.64 -6.67
N LYS A 122 -4.64 -16.40 -5.88
CA LYS A 122 -5.88 -15.94 -5.25
C LYS A 122 -5.75 -15.79 -3.74
N SER A 123 -4.67 -16.29 -3.13
CA SER A 123 -4.51 -16.34 -1.68
C SER A 123 -3.18 -15.77 -1.19
N THR A 124 -3.21 -15.24 0.04
CA THR A 124 -2.08 -14.61 0.72
C THR A 124 -2.23 -14.79 2.22
N GLU A 125 -1.13 -15.05 2.90
CA GLU A 125 -1.05 -15.02 4.36
C GLU A 125 -0.34 -13.76 4.85
N PHE A 126 -0.69 -13.31 6.05
CA PHE A 126 -0.04 -12.24 6.78
C PHE A 126 0.34 -12.70 8.18
N TYR A 127 1.52 -12.26 8.63
CA TYR A 127 2.11 -12.64 9.91
C TYR A 127 2.74 -11.44 10.62
N ASN A 128 2.56 -11.38 11.94
CA ASN A 128 3.28 -10.50 12.86
C ASN A 128 3.48 -11.29 14.17
N GLU A 129 4.64 -11.15 14.81
CA GLU A 129 4.99 -11.89 16.03
C GLU A 129 4.01 -11.69 17.19
N ASN A 130 3.46 -10.47 17.31
CA ASN A 130 2.51 -10.11 18.37
C ASN A 130 1.04 -10.26 17.90
N TRP A 131 0.81 -10.88 16.74
CA TRP A 131 -0.52 -11.14 16.19
C TRP A 131 -0.92 -12.58 16.45
N THR A 132 -1.83 -12.76 17.40
CA THR A 132 -2.46 -14.04 17.74
C THR A 132 -3.98 -13.91 17.64
N SER A 133 -4.77 -14.95 17.87
CA SER A 133 -6.25 -14.91 17.87
C SER A 133 -6.81 -14.27 19.16
N ASP A 134 -6.07 -14.35 20.26
CA ASP A 134 -6.33 -13.63 21.50
C ASP A 134 -5.93 -12.13 21.43
N TYR A 135 -6.33 -11.35 22.43
CA TYR A 135 -6.06 -9.91 22.48
C TYR A 135 -4.87 -9.55 23.40
N GLN A 136 -4.12 -10.52 23.94
CA GLN A 136 -3.14 -10.26 24.99
C GLN A 136 -1.91 -9.48 24.50
N GLN A 137 -1.57 -9.61 23.22
CA GLN A 137 -0.34 -9.01 22.67
C GLN A 137 -0.62 -7.91 21.63
N ILE A 138 -1.89 -7.59 21.38
CA ILE A 138 -2.30 -6.64 20.33
C ILE A 138 -1.81 -5.22 20.60
N ASP A 139 -1.63 -4.86 21.88
CA ASP A 139 -1.09 -3.59 22.35
C ASP A 139 0.39 -3.42 21.97
N LYS A 140 1.14 -4.52 21.83
CA LYS A 140 2.55 -4.51 21.38
C LYS A 140 2.67 -4.21 19.88
N ILE A 141 1.61 -4.38 19.10
CA ILE A 141 1.59 -4.01 17.68
C ILE A 141 1.43 -2.50 17.57
N LYS A 142 2.55 -1.78 17.54
CA LYS A 142 2.56 -0.33 17.32
C LYS A 142 2.62 -0.01 15.83
N ARG A 143 1.95 1.07 15.44
CA ARG A 143 2.10 1.64 14.11
C ARG A 143 3.54 2.12 13.97
N ARG A 144 4.25 1.65 12.94
CA ARG A 144 5.56 2.19 12.56
C ARG A 144 5.38 3.68 12.29
N LYS A 145 6.13 4.52 13.00
CA LYS A 145 6.23 5.94 12.64
C LYS A 145 6.88 5.97 11.27
N THR A 146 6.30 6.72 10.34
CA THR A 146 7.02 7.16 9.14
C THR A 146 8.10 8.15 9.59
N GLU A 147 9.12 7.66 10.28
CA GLU A 147 10.43 8.28 10.17
C GLU A 147 10.84 8.09 8.70
N PHE A 148 11.48 9.09 8.11
CA PHE A 148 12.20 8.95 6.84
C PHE A 148 13.40 8.00 7.03
N VAL A 149 13.17 6.80 7.55
CA VAL A 149 14.12 5.71 7.52
C VAL A 149 14.11 5.23 6.09
N LEU A 150 15.26 5.35 5.44
CA LEU A 150 15.59 4.62 4.23
C LEU A 150 15.63 3.12 4.57
N ASP A 151 14.47 2.54 4.88
CA ASP A 151 14.32 1.10 5.03
C ASP A 151 14.33 0.54 3.61
N THR A 152 15.43 -0.12 3.26
CA THR A 152 15.62 -0.93 2.06
C THR A 152 14.70 -2.15 2.11
N ASP A 153 13.39 -1.91 2.06
CA ASP A 153 12.37 -2.94 2.04
C ASP A 153 12.17 -3.44 0.60
N SER A 154 11.98 -4.74 0.45
CA SER A 154 11.81 -5.50 -0.80
C SER A 154 10.88 -4.82 -1.85
N SER A 155 9.90 -4.04 -1.42
CA SER A 155 9.01 -3.26 -2.30
C SER A 155 9.70 -2.05 -2.97
N PHE A 156 10.58 -1.35 -2.25
CA PHE A 156 11.38 -0.27 -2.83
C PHE A 156 12.49 -0.84 -3.71
N LEU A 157 13.13 -1.94 -3.28
CA LEU A 157 14.13 -2.63 -4.11
C LEU A 157 13.54 -3.19 -5.41
N SER A 158 12.30 -3.68 -5.39
CA SER A 158 11.61 -4.12 -6.60
C SER A 158 11.22 -2.93 -7.49
N GLN A 159 10.74 -1.81 -6.93
CA GLN A 159 10.53 -0.58 -7.70
C GLN A 159 11.83 -0.02 -8.28
N LEU A 160 12.92 -0.03 -7.53
CA LEU A 160 14.25 0.37 -8.00
C LEU A 160 14.74 -0.54 -9.12
N LYS A 161 14.60 -1.87 -8.98
CA LYS A 161 14.97 -2.81 -10.04
C LYS A 161 14.17 -2.57 -11.32
N ILE A 162 12.86 -2.29 -11.20
CA ILE A 162 12.00 -1.96 -12.35
C ILE A 162 12.43 -0.63 -12.98
N LEU A 163 12.69 0.39 -12.18
CA LEU A 163 13.18 1.69 -12.66
C LEU A 163 14.53 1.55 -13.35
N GLN A 164 15.44 0.76 -12.80
CA GLN A 164 16.79 0.55 -13.32
C GLN A 164 16.75 -0.23 -14.64
N SER A 165 15.90 -1.26 -14.74
CA SER A 165 15.71 -1.98 -16.00
C SER A 165 15.02 -1.11 -17.06
N SER A 166 14.03 -0.29 -16.67
CA SER A 166 13.43 0.71 -17.57
C SER A 166 14.43 1.76 -18.03
N GLN A 167 15.31 2.24 -17.15
CA GLN A 167 16.38 3.19 -17.47
C GLN A 167 17.39 2.58 -18.44
N ASN A 168 17.78 1.32 -18.24
CA ASN A 168 18.67 0.61 -19.14
C ASN A 168 18.05 0.46 -20.54
N GLN A 169 16.77 0.11 -20.61
CA GLN A 169 16.06 -0.02 -21.88
C GLN A 169 15.93 1.33 -22.61
N LEU A 170 15.70 2.43 -21.87
CA LEU A 170 15.73 3.78 -22.44
C LEU A 170 17.13 4.14 -22.98
N MET A 171 18.18 3.75 -22.26
CA MET A 171 19.56 3.97 -22.70
C MET A 171 19.87 3.22 -24.00
N GLU A 172 19.49 1.94 -24.10
CA GLU A 172 19.65 1.15 -25.32
C GLU A 172 18.88 1.77 -26.49
N ASN A 173 17.64 2.21 -26.25
CA ASN A 173 16.84 2.88 -27.26
C ASN A 173 17.51 4.19 -27.73
N LEU A 174 18.06 5.00 -26.81
CA LEU A 174 18.78 6.22 -27.15
C LEU A 174 20.04 5.94 -27.96
N GLN A 175 20.82 4.92 -27.60
CA GLN A 175 22.00 4.51 -28.37
C GLN A 175 21.62 4.07 -29.78
N HIS A 176 20.53 3.33 -29.93
CA HIS A 176 20.07 2.88 -31.22
C HIS A 176 19.52 4.04 -32.08
N ILE A 177 18.86 5.02 -31.46
CA ILE A 177 18.44 6.26 -32.13
C ILE A 177 19.65 7.07 -32.59
N ASP A 178 20.65 7.25 -31.72
CA ASP A 178 21.91 7.95 -32.06
C ASP A 178 22.62 7.28 -33.24
N TYR A 179 22.72 5.94 -33.21
CA TYR A 179 23.28 5.16 -34.31
C TYR A 179 22.52 5.39 -35.62
N LYS A 180 21.19 5.29 -35.59
CA LYS A 180 20.35 5.54 -36.78
C LYS A 180 20.49 6.98 -37.29
N GLN A 181 20.57 7.96 -36.38
CA GLN A 181 20.82 9.36 -36.75
C GLN A 181 22.16 9.52 -37.46
N ARG A 182 23.23 8.91 -36.95
CA ARG A 182 24.55 8.97 -37.60
C ARG A 182 24.55 8.39 -39.01
N ILE A 183 23.92 7.23 -39.21
CA ILE A 183 23.81 6.61 -40.53
C ILE A 183 22.99 7.50 -41.48
N LEU A 184 21.87 8.06 -41.01
CA LEU A 184 21.07 9.00 -41.81
C LEU A 184 21.87 10.24 -42.20
N SER A 185 22.60 10.84 -41.26
CA SER A 185 23.48 11.98 -41.53
C SER A 185 24.54 11.65 -42.58
N GLN A 186 25.14 10.46 -42.51
CA GLN A 186 26.08 9.98 -43.53
C GLN A 186 25.42 9.90 -44.91
N ILE A 187 24.24 9.30 -45.01
CA ILE A 187 23.51 9.16 -46.28
C ILE A 187 23.12 10.52 -46.85
N ILE A 188 22.62 11.43 -46.01
CA ILE A 188 22.27 12.80 -46.43
C ILE A 188 23.49 13.51 -46.99
N TYR A 189 24.65 13.37 -46.35
CA TYR A 189 25.90 13.95 -46.81
C TYR A 189 26.33 13.39 -48.18
N GLU A 190 26.29 12.07 -48.36
CA GLU A 190 26.60 11.41 -49.64
C GLU A 190 25.66 11.85 -50.77
N LEU A 191 24.36 11.94 -50.48
CA LEU A 191 23.37 12.44 -51.44
C LEU A 191 23.61 13.91 -51.82
N HIS A 192 23.98 14.73 -50.83
CA HIS A 192 24.34 16.12 -51.07
C HIS A 192 25.55 16.26 -52.00
N LEU A 193 26.62 15.49 -51.76
CA LEU A 193 27.80 15.47 -52.63
C LEU A 193 27.47 15.04 -54.05
N LYS A 194 26.67 13.96 -54.21
CA LYS A 194 26.22 13.51 -55.54
C LYS A 194 25.42 14.60 -56.25
N SER A 195 24.49 15.24 -55.56
CA SER A 195 23.67 16.32 -56.10
C SER A 195 24.53 17.50 -56.57
N GLN A 196 25.54 17.91 -55.79
CA GLN A 196 26.50 18.95 -56.19
C GLN A 196 27.23 18.57 -57.48
N LYS A 197 27.74 17.33 -57.57
CA LYS A 197 28.45 16.86 -58.76
C LYS A 197 27.57 16.85 -60.02
N TYR A 198 26.29 16.49 -59.90
CA TYR A 198 25.36 16.57 -61.03
C TYR A 198 25.12 18.01 -61.48
N LEU A 199 25.05 18.96 -60.53
CA LEU A 199 24.86 20.38 -60.84
C LEU A 199 26.08 20.96 -61.57
N GLU A 200 27.30 20.62 -61.12
CA GLU A 200 28.54 21.01 -61.80
C GLU A 200 28.60 20.47 -63.23
N LEU A 201 28.27 19.19 -63.41
CA LEU A 201 28.25 18.58 -64.74
C LEU A 201 27.22 19.24 -65.66
N PHE A 202 26.05 19.58 -65.12
CA PHE A 202 25.00 20.29 -65.87
C PHE A 202 25.46 21.70 -66.29
N GLN A 203 26.14 22.43 -65.41
CA GLN A 203 26.73 23.74 -65.74
C GLN A 203 27.79 23.62 -66.85
N GLN A 204 28.68 22.63 -66.77
CA GLN A 204 29.69 22.37 -67.81
C GLN A 204 29.05 22.05 -69.17
N LEU A 205 27.97 21.27 -69.20
CA LEU A 205 27.25 20.96 -70.45
C LEU A 205 26.61 22.21 -71.07
N LEU A 206 26.08 23.11 -70.24
CA LEU A 206 25.53 24.40 -70.69
C LEU A 206 26.61 25.31 -71.30
N GLU A 207 27.79 25.34 -70.70
CA GLU A 207 28.93 26.13 -71.20
C GLU A 207 29.48 25.61 -72.53
N LEU A 208 29.39 24.30 -72.80
CA LEU A 208 29.83 23.69 -74.07
C LEU A 208 28.86 23.92 -75.25
N GLN A 209 27.65 24.41 -74.99
CA GLN A 209 26.63 24.70 -76.01
C GLN A 209 26.57 26.17 -76.43
N LEU A 210 27.43 27.03 -75.86
CA LEU A 210 27.63 28.44 -76.20
C LEU A 210 28.95 28.61 -76.97
#